data_AF-A0A662FE23-F1
#
_entry.id   AF-A0A662FE23-F1
#
_cell.length_a   1.000
_cell.length_b   1.000
_cell.length_c   1.000
_cell.angle_alpha   90.00
_cell.angle_beta   90.00
_cell.angle_gamma   90.00
#
_symmetry.space_group_name_H-M   'P 1'
#
loop_
_entity.id
_entity.type
_entity.pdbx_description
1 polymer ?
#
loop_
_entity_poly.entity_id
_entity_poly.type
_entity_poly.pdbx_seq_one_letter_code
_entity_poly.pdbx_strand_id
1 'polypeptide(L)'
;LQRIKQGKKYIRRVSDITEVIGYDRDAKEPVINRVFVWDPKTDKVKTVGKSFSLKKISERLNLTESEIRKEIEKRAKVLEWMVKHGLSDYRDVTQIINLYHTYPDKLLEKIRE
;
A
#
# COMPACT_ATOMS: atom_id res chain seq x y z
N LEU A 1 2.78 0.06 -13.90
CA LEU A 1 2.22 1.43 -13.96
C LEU A 1 1.68 1.69 -15.35
N GLN A 2 0.40 2.04 -15.47
CA GLN A 2 -0.22 2.38 -16.75
C GLN A 2 0.11 3.83 -17.12
N ARG A 3 0.52 4.06 -18.37
CA ARG A 3 0.70 5.41 -18.94
C ARG A 3 -0.61 5.89 -19.53
N ILE A 4 -1.07 7.06 -19.12
CA ILE A 4 -2.39 7.61 -19.48
C ILE A 4 -2.21 9.04 -19.97
N LYS A 5 -2.90 9.40 -21.05
CA LYS A 5 -2.94 10.77 -21.55
C LYS A 5 -4.05 11.54 -20.82
N GLN A 6 -3.68 12.57 -20.08
CA GLN A 6 -4.61 13.46 -19.38
C GLN A 6 -4.43 14.88 -19.95
N GLY A 7 -5.36 15.29 -20.81
CA GLY A 7 -5.23 16.51 -21.61
C GLY A 7 -3.98 16.48 -22.50
N LYS A 8 -3.04 17.41 -22.27
CA LYS A 8 -1.76 17.51 -23.01
C LYS A 8 -0.58 16.79 -22.33
N LYS A 9 -0.78 16.21 -21.14
CA LYS A 9 0.29 15.57 -20.36
C LYS A 9 0.10 14.06 -20.31
N TYR A 10 1.20 13.34 -20.09
CA TYR A 10 1.16 11.91 -19.77
C TYR A 10 1.41 11.73 -18.27
N ILE A 11 0.55 10.96 -17.62
CA ILE A 11 0.71 10.54 -16.23
C ILE A 11 0.94 9.03 -16.16
N ARG A 12 1.55 8.57 -15.07
CA ARG A 12 1.65 7.16 -14.71
C ARG A 12 0.83 6.89 -13.46
N ARG A 13 0.01 5.84 -13.47
CA ARG A 13 -0.83 5.42 -12.34
C ARG A 13 -0.75 3.91 -12.15
N VAL A 14 -0.94 3.46 -10.92
CA VAL A 14 -1.28 2.05 -10.65
C VAL A 14 -2.77 1.91 -10.98
N SER A 15 -3.11 1.13 -12.01
CA SER A 15 -4.50 0.93 -12.45
C SER A 15 -5.32 0.17 -11.41
N ASP A 16 -4.70 -0.84 -10.83
CA ASP A 16 -5.27 -1.71 -9.83
C ASP A 16 -4.16 -2.46 -9.07
N ILE A 17 -4.53 -2.97 -7.90
CA ILE A 17 -3.73 -3.93 -7.15
C ILE A 17 -4.58 -5.19 -7.01
N THR A 18 -4.10 -6.28 -7.61
CA THR A 18 -4.80 -7.56 -7.66
C THR A 18 -3.94 -8.64 -6.99
N GLU A 19 -4.55 -9.38 -6.07
CA GLU A 19 -3.96 -10.52 -5.39
C GLU A 19 -4.28 -11.81 -6.14
N VAL A 20 -3.27 -12.64 -6.40
CA VAL A 20 -3.49 -14.01 -6.88
C VAL A 20 -3.66 -14.91 -5.67
N ILE A 21 -4.86 -15.47 -5.49
CA ILE A 21 -5.22 -16.23 -4.28
C ILE A 21 -5.13 -17.74 -4.49
N GLY A 22 -5.15 -18.20 -5.74
CA GLY A 22 -5.06 -19.62 -6.09
C GLY A 22 -5.10 -19.84 -7.59
N TYR A 23 -5.33 -21.10 -7.98
CA TYR A 23 -5.45 -21.52 -9.38
C TYR A 23 -6.64 -22.48 -9.50
N ASP A 24 -7.58 -22.14 -10.38
CA ASP A 24 -8.71 -22.99 -10.72
C ASP A 24 -8.25 -23.98 -11.81
N ARG A 25 -8.25 -25.28 -11.49
CA ARG A 25 -7.78 -26.33 -12.40
C ARG A 25 -8.77 -26.65 -13.51
N ASP A 26 -10.05 -26.43 -13.27
CA ASP A 26 -11.11 -26.73 -14.23
C ASP A 26 -11.19 -25.63 -15.29
N ALA A 27 -11.19 -24.37 -14.83
CA ALA A 27 -11.14 -23.20 -15.71
C ALA A 27 -9.74 -22.97 -16.33
N LYS A 28 -8.69 -23.57 -15.75
CA LYS A 28 -7.27 -23.36 -16.09
C LYS A 28 -6.81 -21.90 -15.93
N GLU A 29 -7.40 -21.17 -14.98
CA GLU A 29 -7.17 -19.74 -14.76
C GLU A 29 -6.75 -19.44 -13.30
N PRO A 30 -5.95 -18.38 -13.08
CA PRO A 30 -5.67 -17.91 -11.73
C PRO A 30 -6.93 -17.34 -11.06
N VAL A 31 -7.17 -17.73 -9.82
CA VAL A 31 -8.19 -17.09 -9.00
C VAL A 31 -7.61 -15.77 -8.47
N ILE A 32 -8.27 -14.66 -8.81
CA ILE A 32 -7.79 -13.32 -8.51
C ILE A 32 -8.75 -12.55 -7.59
N ASN A 33 -8.19 -11.69 -6.75
CA ASN A 33 -8.92 -10.78 -5.88
C ASN A 33 -8.41 -9.35 -6.07
N ARG A 34 -9.23 -8.47 -6.65
CA ARG A 34 -8.85 -7.07 -6.84
C ARG A 34 -9.11 -6.30 -5.55
N VAL A 35 -8.06 -5.70 -4.98
CA VAL A 35 -8.15 -4.99 -3.68
C VAL A 35 -8.32 -3.49 -3.89
N PHE A 36 -7.53 -2.91 -4.79
CA PHE A 36 -7.56 -1.48 -5.10
C PHE A 36 -7.76 -1.23 -6.58
N VAL A 37 -8.49 -0.17 -6.93
CA VAL A 37 -8.73 0.28 -8.31
C VAL A 37 -8.62 1.78 -8.39
N TRP A 38 -7.92 2.28 -9.38
CA TRP A 38 -7.84 3.70 -9.67
C TRP A 38 -9.01 4.14 -10.56
N ASP A 39 -9.68 5.22 -10.16
CA ASP A 39 -10.77 5.85 -10.91
C ASP A 39 -10.21 7.04 -11.74
N PRO A 40 -10.15 6.92 -13.08
CA PRO A 40 -9.63 7.97 -13.95
C PRO A 40 -10.41 9.29 -13.89
N LYS A 41 -11.71 9.24 -13.55
CA LYS A 41 -12.55 10.44 -13.53
C LYS A 41 -12.25 11.31 -12.32
N THR A 42 -11.92 10.69 -11.19
CA THR A 42 -11.69 11.40 -9.91
C THR A 42 -10.21 11.46 -9.51
N ASP A 43 -9.33 10.76 -10.23
CA ASP A 43 -7.91 10.54 -9.91
C ASP A 43 -7.70 9.98 -8.49
N LYS A 44 -8.61 9.12 -8.03
CA LYS A 44 -8.60 8.51 -6.70
C LYS A 44 -8.50 7.00 -6.77
N VAL A 45 -7.78 6.42 -5.82
CA VAL A 45 -7.77 4.97 -5.59
C VAL A 45 -8.95 4.60 -4.69
N LYS A 46 -9.71 3.59 -5.09
CA LYS A 46 -10.84 3.01 -4.36
C LYS A 46 -10.46 1.62 -3.87
N THR A 47 -10.81 1.31 -2.64
CA THR A 47 -10.78 -0.06 -2.13
C THR A 47 -12.04 -0.78 -2.63
N VAL A 48 -11.87 -1.88 -3.36
CA VAL A 48 -12.98 -2.64 -3.97
C VAL A 48 -13.09 -4.08 -3.45
N GLY A 49 -12.10 -4.54 -2.67
CA GLY A 49 -12.07 -5.87 -2.09
C GLY A 49 -11.34 -5.89 -0.75
N LYS A 50 -11.59 -6.93 0.05
CA LYS A 50 -10.80 -7.21 1.26
C LYS A 50 -9.49 -7.91 0.85
N SER A 51 -8.39 -7.60 1.52
CA SER A 51 -7.10 -8.24 1.22
C SER A 51 -7.00 -9.62 1.88
N PHE A 52 -6.79 -10.64 1.07
CA PHE A 52 -6.44 -11.98 1.53
C PHE A 52 -5.01 -12.03 2.06
N SER A 53 -4.09 -11.24 1.51
CA SER A 53 -2.71 -11.18 1.99
C SER A 53 -2.65 -10.66 3.43
N LEU A 54 -3.40 -9.60 3.74
CA LEU A 54 -3.49 -9.06 5.09
C LEU A 54 -4.12 -10.06 6.06
N LYS A 55 -5.17 -10.78 5.64
CA LYS A 55 -5.75 -11.85 6.45
C LYS A 55 -4.74 -12.95 6.78
N LYS A 56 -3.97 -13.43 5.80
CA LYS A 56 -2.89 -14.42 6.02
C LYS A 56 -1.81 -13.91 6.98
N ILE A 57 -1.43 -12.64 6.88
CA ILE A 57 -0.47 -12.02 7.81
C ILE A 57 -1.05 -11.96 9.22
N SER A 58 -2.33 -11.57 9.36
CA SER A 58 -3.07 -11.55 10.62
C SER A 58 -3.03 -12.91 11.30
N GLU A 59 -3.39 -13.97 10.56
CA GLU A 59 -3.42 -15.35 11.05
C GLU A 59 -2.02 -15.83 11.44
N ARG A 60 -1.01 -15.59 10.61
CA ARG A 60 0.37 -16.01 10.86
C ARG A 60 0.98 -15.34 12.10
N LEU A 61 0.63 -14.09 12.36
CA LEU A 61 1.16 -13.32 13.48
C LEU A 61 0.23 -13.36 14.71
N ASN A 62 -0.88 -14.08 14.63
CA ASN A 62 -1.93 -14.12 15.65
C ASN A 62 -2.39 -12.71 16.07
N LEU A 63 -2.51 -11.81 15.08
CA LEU A 63 -3.00 -10.45 15.26
C LEU A 63 -4.46 -10.36 14.82
N THR A 64 -5.19 -9.44 15.42
CA THR A 64 -6.54 -9.07 15.01
C THR A 64 -6.51 -8.19 13.75
N GLU A 65 -7.63 -8.14 13.01
CA GLU A 65 -7.78 -7.23 11.87
C GLU A 65 -7.56 -5.76 12.25
N SER A 66 -7.97 -5.38 13.47
CA SER A 66 -7.75 -4.04 14.02
C SER A 66 -6.26 -3.73 14.20
N GLU A 67 -5.46 -4.68 14.70
CA GLU A 67 -4.01 -4.49 14.87
C GLU A 67 -3.29 -4.38 13.53
N ILE A 68 -3.62 -5.24 12.57
CA ILE A 68 -3.07 -5.15 11.21
C ILE A 68 -3.44 -3.79 10.57
N ARG A 69 -4.69 -3.34 10.73
CA ARG A 69 -5.12 -2.05 10.22
C ARG A 69 -4.36 -0.89 10.87
N LYS A 70 -4.18 -0.92 12.19
CA LYS A 70 -3.39 0.09 12.91
C LYS A 70 -1.94 0.14 12.40
N GLU A 71 -1.34 -1.02 12.12
CA GLU A 71 0.02 -1.08 11.56
C GLU A 71 0.10 -0.49 10.15
N ILE A 72 -0.88 -0.76 9.28
CA ILE A 72 -0.96 -0.12 7.96
C ILE A 72 -1.11 1.40 8.09
N GLU A 73 -1.95 1.86 9.00
CA GLU A 73 -2.15 3.30 9.26
C GLU A 73 -0.87 3.96 9.79
N LYS A 74 -0.10 3.29 10.66
CA LYS A 74 1.22 3.78 11.11
C LYS A 74 2.18 3.94 9.94
N ARG A 75 2.30 2.92 9.08
CA ARG A 75 3.18 2.98 7.89
C ARG A 75 2.74 4.07 6.91
N ALA A 76 1.44 4.22 6.69
CA ALA A 76 0.90 5.28 5.84
C ALA A 76 1.29 6.67 6.37
N LYS A 77 1.17 6.91 7.69
CA LYS A 77 1.57 8.17 8.32
C LYS A 77 3.05 8.49 8.14
N VAL A 78 3.93 7.50 8.22
CA VAL A 78 5.37 7.69 7.97
C VAL A 78 5.61 8.14 6.53
N LEU A 79 4.99 7.48 5.55
CA LEU A 79 5.11 7.86 4.13
C LEU A 79 4.52 9.25 3.85
N GLU A 80 3.37 9.58 4.44
CA GLU A 80 2.77 10.91 4.34
C GLU A 80 3.67 11.98 4.95
N TRP A 81 4.29 11.71 6.10
CA TRP A 81 5.24 12.61 6.73
C TRP A 81 6.46 12.86 5.84
N MET A 82 7.01 11.82 5.21
CA MET A 82 8.13 11.94 4.26
C MET A 82 7.77 12.86 3.08
N VAL A 83 6.57 12.69 2.51
CA VAL A 83 6.08 13.55 1.41
C VAL A 83 5.95 15.00 1.87
N LYS A 84 5.39 15.25 3.06
CA LYS A 84 5.25 16.61 3.62
C LYS A 84 6.59 17.31 3.83
N HIS A 85 7.65 16.56 4.12
CA HIS A 85 9.00 17.08 4.36
C HIS A 85 9.89 17.05 3.10
N GLY A 86 9.35 16.69 1.93
CA GLY A 86 10.11 16.66 0.68
C GLY A 86 11.15 15.54 0.58
N LEU A 87 11.06 14.53 1.45
CA LEU A 87 12.02 13.43 1.53
C LEU A 87 11.76 12.42 0.40
N SER A 88 12.42 12.65 -0.73
CA SER A 88 12.22 11.89 -1.98
C SER A 88 13.50 11.29 -2.56
N ASP A 89 14.69 11.63 -2.02
CA ASP A 89 15.94 10.94 -2.36
C ASP A 89 15.89 9.49 -1.82
N TYR A 90 16.32 8.54 -2.63
CA TYR A 90 16.25 7.11 -2.28
C TYR A 90 17.04 6.77 -1.01
N ARG A 91 18.08 7.54 -0.67
CA ARG A 91 18.89 7.36 0.55
C ARG A 91 18.10 7.75 1.79
N ASP A 92 17.44 8.90 1.75
CA ASP A 92 16.59 9.38 2.83
C ASP A 92 15.42 8.42 3.06
N VAL A 93 14.79 7.98 1.97
CA VAL A 93 13.70 7.00 2.01
C VAL A 93 14.16 5.68 2.66
N THR A 94 15.31 5.16 2.24
CA THR A 94 15.87 3.92 2.79
C THR A 94 16.20 4.05 4.27
N GLN A 95 16.81 5.17 4.67
CA GLN A 95 17.13 5.43 6.06
C GLN A 95 15.87 5.43 6.95
N ILE A 96 14.79 6.07 6.49
CA ILE A 96 13.54 6.16 7.26
C ILE A 96 12.83 4.81 7.34
N ILE A 97 12.81 4.04 6.25
CA ILE A 97 12.24 2.68 6.25
C ILE A 97 13.02 1.78 7.22
N ASN A 98 14.34 1.83 7.19
CA ASN A 98 15.18 1.07 8.13
C ASN A 98 14.93 1.51 9.58
N LEU A 99 14.83 2.81 9.83
CA LEU A 99 14.52 3.36 11.14
C LEU A 99 13.14 2.89 11.64
N TYR A 100 12.12 2.82 10.78
CA TYR A 100 10.81 2.27 11.14
C TYR A 100 10.92 0.79 11.53
N HIS A 101 11.75 0.01 10.85
CA HIS A 101 11.98 -1.40 11.20
C HIS A 101 12.74 -1.58 12.52
N THR A 102 13.69 -0.71 12.84
CA THR A 102 14.51 -0.84 14.06
C THR A 102 13.88 -0.17 15.28
N TYR A 103 13.32 1.03 15.13
CA TYR A 103 12.78 1.86 16.21
C TYR A 103 11.45 2.53 15.80
N PRO A 104 10.38 1.76 15.57
CA PRO A 104 9.11 2.29 15.07
C PRO A 104 8.51 3.34 16.01
N ASP A 105 8.49 3.08 17.32
CA ASP A 105 7.84 3.99 18.28
C ASP A 105 8.56 5.34 18.36
N LYS A 106 9.90 5.34 18.42
CA LYS A 106 10.70 6.57 18.41
C LYS A 106 10.49 7.40 17.14
N LEU A 107 10.40 6.74 15.99
CA LEU A 107 10.10 7.43 14.74
C LEU A 107 8.67 8.00 14.76
N LEU A 108 7.70 7.22 15.23
CA LEU A 108 6.30 7.66 15.31
C LEU A 108 6.10 8.82 16.29
N GLU A 109 6.88 8.90 17.36
CA GLU A 109 6.92 10.07 18.25
C GLU A 109 7.48 11.29 17.52
N LYS A 110 8.64 11.15 16.88
CA LYS A 110 9.31 12.22 16.13
C LYS A 110 8.45 12.83 15.02
N ILE A 111 7.66 12.01 14.30
CA ILE A 111 6.84 12.51 13.18
C ILE A 111 5.49 13.14 13.61
N ARG A 112 5.13 13.04 14.89
CA ARG A 112 3.89 13.65 15.43
C ARG A 112 4.08 15.10 15.85
N GLU A 113 5.32 15.49 16.12
CA GLU A 113 5.75 16.88 16.32
C GLU A 113 5.65 17.68 15.02
#